data_AF-A0A5B0PN99-F1
#
_entry.id   AF-A0A5B0PN99-F1
#
_cell.length_a   1.000
_cell.length_b   1.000
_cell.length_c   1.000
_cell.angle_alpha   90.00
_cell.angle_beta   90.00
_cell.angle_gamma   90.00
#
_symmetry.space_group_name_H-M   'P 1'
#
loop_
_entity.id
_entity.type
_entity.pdbx_description
1 polymer ?
#
loop_
_entity_poly.entity_id
_entity_poly.type
_entity_poly.pdbx_seq_one_letter_code
_entity_poly.pdbx_strand_id
1 'polypeptide(L)'
;MTSPPPTPQRDLSSIQIHSRFQEQQLRVMIKLLIIIVILATLYEWSKSFKSPYNNSSLPGARYVEFILRGNRSRCRTMFRLNNDTFELLAQKLSHLDFHPASRALAMEEQLAIFMYIVGQAATNRQA
;
A
#
# COMPACT_ATOMS: atom_id res chain seq x y z
N MET A 1 38.85 64.91 46.22
CA MET A 1 37.87 63.82 46.42
C MET A 1 37.21 63.54 45.08
N THR A 2 37.60 62.46 44.40
CA THR A 2 36.91 61.95 43.20
C THR A 2 36.78 60.44 43.37
N SER A 3 35.55 59.97 43.64
CA SER A 3 35.24 58.54 43.76
C SER A 3 35.21 57.86 42.39
N PRO A 4 35.55 56.56 42.30
CA PRO A 4 35.68 55.86 41.03
C PRO A 4 34.30 55.61 40.36
N PRO A 5 34.28 55.45 39.02
CA PRO A 5 33.04 55.21 38.28
C PRO A 5 32.46 53.82 38.60
N PRO A 6 31.12 53.68 38.66
CA PRO A 6 30.47 52.40 38.93
C PRO A 6 30.66 51.41 37.77
N THR A 7 30.89 50.14 38.12
CA THR A 7 31.04 49.03 37.18
C THR A 7 29.72 48.66 36.50
N PRO A 8 29.76 48.05 35.29
CA PRO A 8 28.57 47.72 34.53
C PRO A 8 27.80 46.60 35.23
N GLN A 9 26.61 46.92 35.71
CA GLN A 9 25.65 45.97 36.26
C GLN A 9 25.16 45.09 35.11
N ARG A 10 25.68 43.85 35.01
CA ARG A 10 25.24 42.88 33.99
C ARG A 10 23.81 42.46 34.28
N ASP A 11 22.93 42.76 33.34
CA ASP A 11 21.49 42.61 33.43
C ASP A 11 21.07 41.14 33.29
N LEU A 12 20.77 40.49 34.42
CA LEU A 12 20.31 39.09 34.51
C LEU A 12 18.88 38.87 33.97
N SER A 13 18.18 39.94 33.57
CA SER A 13 16.81 39.90 33.03
C SER A 13 16.70 39.24 31.65
N SER A 14 17.81 39.18 30.90
CA SER A 14 17.88 38.64 29.54
C SER A 14 17.80 37.10 29.45
N ILE A 15 17.99 36.37 30.54
CA ILE A 15 18.11 34.90 30.54
C ILE A 15 16.75 34.20 30.74
N GLN A 16 15.77 34.84 31.40
CA GLN A 16 14.46 34.21 31.70
C GLN A 16 13.44 34.28 30.57
N ILE A 17 13.50 35.28 29.70
CA ILE A 17 12.51 35.47 28.62
C ILE A 17 12.74 34.43 27.50
N HIS A 18 14.00 34.11 27.21
CA HIS A 18 14.36 33.12 26.21
C HIS A 18 13.87 31.71 26.59
N SER A 19 13.98 31.31 27.87
CA SER A 19 13.54 29.97 28.32
C SER A 19 12.03 29.77 28.21
N ARG A 20 11.21 30.80 28.50
CA ARG A 20 9.75 30.75 28.35
C ARG A 20 9.32 30.63 26.89
N PHE A 21 9.97 31.38 26.00
CA PHE A 21 9.74 31.27 24.56
C PHE A 21 10.17 29.89 24.03
N GLN A 22 11.32 29.37 24.48
CA GLN A 22 11.80 28.03 24.16
C GLN A 22 10.83 26.94 24.64
N GLU A 23 10.27 27.04 25.85
CA GLU A 23 9.26 26.09 26.35
C GLU A 23 7.98 26.10 25.50
N GLN A 24 7.52 27.27 25.06
CA GLN A 24 6.32 27.38 24.24
C GLN A 24 6.55 26.83 22.83
N GLN A 25 7.69 27.14 22.22
CA GLN A 25 8.11 26.55 20.95
C GLN A 25 8.26 25.03 21.08
N LEU A 26 8.88 24.53 22.15
CA LEU A 26 9.03 23.10 22.42
C LEU A 26 7.66 22.40 22.53
N ARG A 27 6.69 22.99 23.25
CA ARG A 27 5.33 22.43 23.34
C ARG A 27 4.64 22.38 21.98
N VAL A 28 4.81 23.39 21.14
CA VAL A 28 4.25 23.42 19.78
C VAL A 28 4.92 22.35 18.91
N MET A 29 6.25 22.25 18.95
CA MET A 29 7.01 21.24 18.21
C MET A 29 6.62 19.82 18.62
N ILE A 30 6.47 19.55 19.92
CA ILE A 30 6.00 18.26 20.44
C ILE A 30 4.60 17.95 19.90
N LYS A 31 3.67 18.91 19.93
CA LYS A 31 2.32 18.71 19.38
C LYS A 31 2.34 18.42 17.87
N LEU A 32 3.16 19.13 17.10
CA LEU A 32 3.32 18.89 15.66
C LEU A 32 3.92 17.50 15.39
N LEU A 33 4.93 17.09 16.16
CA LEU A 33 5.52 15.76 16.04
C LEU A 33 4.48 14.67 16.32
N ILE A 34 3.68 14.82 17.37
CA ILE A 34 2.60 13.87 17.70
C ILE A 34 1.60 13.78 16.54
N ILE A 35 1.19 14.91 15.96
CA ILE A 35 0.26 14.93 14.81
C ILE A 35 0.88 14.21 13.60
N ILE A 36 2.16 14.45 13.30
CA ILE A 36 2.86 13.79 12.18
C ILE A 36 2.94 12.28 12.41
N VAL A 37 3.26 11.83 13.64
CA VAL A 37 3.29 10.41 13.99
C VAL A 37 1.91 9.79 13.83
N ILE A 38 0.86 10.44 14.33
CA ILE A 38 -0.53 9.97 14.15
C ILE A 38 -0.88 9.87 12.66
N LEU A 39 -0.60 10.89 11.86
CA LEU A 39 -0.86 10.87 10.41
C LEU A 39 -0.10 9.75 9.70
N ALA A 40 1.18 9.55 10.03
CA ALA A 40 1.98 8.47 9.46
C ALA A 40 1.41 7.09 9.81
N THR A 41 1.02 6.88 11.08
CA THR A 41 0.39 5.62 11.50
C THR A 41 -0.96 5.39 10.83
N LEU A 42 -1.80 6.42 10.70
CA LEU A 42 -3.08 6.34 9.99
C LEU A 42 -2.89 6.05 8.51
N TYR A 43 -1.87 6.65 7.88
CA TYR A 43 -1.55 6.41 6.48
C TYR A 43 -1.12 4.96 6.23
N GLU A 44 -0.19 4.43 7.03
CA GLU A 44 0.22 3.02 6.94
C GLU A 44 -0.94 2.06 7.25
N TRP A 45 -1.77 2.39 8.24
CA TRP A 45 -2.96 1.59 8.54
C TRP A 45 -3.98 1.64 7.41
N SER A 46 -4.19 2.79 6.78
CA SER A 46 -5.07 2.95 5.62
C SER A 46 -4.65 2.08 4.44
N LYS A 47 -3.34 1.92 4.22
CA LYS A 47 -2.77 1.04 3.19
C LYS A 47 -3.06 -0.44 3.44
N SER A 48 -3.36 -0.81 4.70
CA SER A 48 -3.78 -2.17 5.05
C SER A 48 -5.22 -2.46 4.64
N PHE A 49 -6.06 -1.43 4.51
CA PHE A 49 -7.41 -1.54 3.93
C PHE A 49 -7.32 -1.55 2.40
N LYS A 50 -6.80 -2.65 1.84
CA LYS A 50 -6.87 -2.87 0.40
C LYS A 50 -8.31 -3.12 0.01
N SER A 51 -8.93 -2.13 -0.64
CA SER A 51 -10.21 -2.35 -1.31
C SER A 51 -10.02 -3.42 -2.38
N PRO A 52 -10.87 -4.45 -2.45
CA PRO A 52 -10.78 -5.45 -3.51
C PRO A 52 -10.94 -4.73 -4.86
N TYR A 53 -9.91 -4.84 -5.72
CA TYR A 53 -9.95 -4.24 -7.06
C TYR A 53 -11.12 -4.80 -7.89
N ASN A 54 -11.42 -6.09 -7.71
CA ASN A 54 -12.58 -6.71 -8.31
C ASN A 54 -13.78 -6.61 -7.35
N ASN A 55 -14.71 -5.71 -7.66
CA ASN A 55 -15.99 -5.55 -6.96
C ASN A 55 -17.14 -6.27 -7.67
N SER A 56 -16.83 -7.19 -8.59
CA SER A 56 -17.81 -8.03 -9.27
C SER A 56 -18.60 -8.85 -8.26
N SER A 57 -19.92 -8.91 -8.44
CA SER A 57 -20.82 -9.81 -7.67
C SER A 57 -20.72 -11.28 -8.10
N LEU A 58 -19.98 -11.57 -9.19
CA LEU A 58 -19.79 -12.94 -9.68
C LEU A 58 -18.84 -13.72 -8.77
N PRO A 59 -19.18 -14.98 -8.42
CA PRO A 59 -18.22 -15.93 -7.85
C PRO A 59 -17.01 -16.11 -8.78
N GLY A 60 -15.84 -16.43 -8.23
CA GLY A 60 -14.59 -16.43 -8.99
C GLY A 60 -14.61 -17.33 -10.23
N ALA A 61 -15.11 -18.57 -10.13
CA ALA A 61 -15.30 -19.44 -11.31
C ALA A 61 -16.18 -18.81 -12.41
N ARG A 62 -17.29 -18.15 -12.03
CA ARG A 62 -18.16 -17.44 -12.98
C ARG A 62 -17.53 -16.19 -13.55
N TYR A 63 -16.71 -15.50 -12.76
CA TYR A 63 -15.94 -14.35 -13.22
C TYR A 63 -14.88 -14.76 -14.25
N VAL A 64 -14.20 -15.89 -14.03
CA VAL A 64 -13.25 -16.46 -14.99
C VAL A 64 -13.95 -16.88 -16.28
N GLU A 65 -15.07 -17.58 -16.18
CA GLU A 65 -15.90 -17.94 -17.33
C GLU A 65 -16.33 -16.69 -18.11
N PHE A 66 -16.75 -15.63 -17.41
CA PHE A 66 -17.12 -14.36 -18.03
C PHE A 66 -15.97 -13.69 -18.78
N ILE A 67 -14.74 -13.75 -18.26
CA ILE A 67 -13.55 -13.23 -18.95
C ILE A 67 -13.25 -14.05 -20.21
N LEU A 68 -13.28 -15.38 -20.11
CA LEU A 68 -12.95 -16.29 -21.22
C LEU A 68 -14.00 -16.23 -22.33
N ARG A 69 -15.29 -16.24 -21.99
CA ARG A 69 -16.39 -16.22 -22.98
C ARG A 69 -16.72 -14.81 -23.49
N GLY A 70 -16.22 -13.78 -22.82
CA GLY A 70 -16.45 -12.38 -23.18
C GLY A 70 -15.56 -11.92 -24.34
N ASN A 71 -15.20 -10.64 -24.30
CA ASN A 71 -14.28 -10.08 -25.30
C ASN A 71 -12.89 -10.74 -25.16
N ARG A 72 -12.39 -11.38 -26.23
CA ARG A 72 -11.10 -12.10 -26.26
C ARG A 72 -9.92 -11.23 -25.80
N SER A 73 -9.97 -9.92 -26.03
CA SER A 73 -8.94 -9.00 -25.56
C SER A 73 -8.85 -8.95 -24.03
N ARG A 74 -9.96 -9.19 -23.31
CA ARG A 74 -9.96 -9.18 -21.84
C ARG A 74 -9.12 -10.29 -21.23
N CYS A 75 -9.19 -11.51 -21.75
CA CYS A 75 -8.33 -12.59 -21.29
C CYS A 75 -6.85 -12.26 -21.51
N ARG A 76 -6.51 -11.70 -22.68
CA ARG A 76 -5.14 -11.27 -22.96
C ARG A 76 -4.68 -10.14 -22.04
N THR A 77 -5.54 -9.18 -21.74
CA THR A 77 -5.22 -8.08 -20.81
C THR A 77 -5.08 -8.57 -19.37
N MET A 78 -5.99 -9.43 -18.91
CA MET A 78 -6.07 -9.87 -17.52
C MET A 78 -5.09 -10.99 -17.18
N PHE A 79 -4.94 -11.97 -18.07
CA PHE A 79 -4.19 -13.21 -17.84
C PHE A 79 -2.95 -13.34 -18.74
N ARG A 80 -2.72 -12.37 -19.66
CA ARG A 80 -1.58 -12.38 -20.61
C ARG A 80 -1.55 -13.60 -21.54
N LEU A 81 -2.66 -14.34 -21.62
CA LEU A 81 -2.85 -15.48 -22.49
C LEU A 81 -4.05 -15.26 -23.41
N ASN A 82 -4.02 -15.89 -24.58
CA ASN A 82 -5.22 -16.02 -25.41
C ASN A 82 -6.16 -17.06 -24.78
N ASN A 83 -7.46 -16.95 -25.02
CA ASN A 83 -8.48 -17.88 -24.50
C ASN A 83 -8.12 -19.35 -24.76
N ASP A 84 -7.84 -19.70 -26.01
CA ASP A 84 -7.57 -21.08 -26.42
C ASP A 84 -6.33 -21.64 -25.71
N THR A 85 -5.29 -20.80 -25.52
CA THR A 85 -4.09 -21.17 -24.78
C THR A 85 -4.37 -21.35 -23.29
N PHE A 86 -5.21 -20.49 -22.72
CA PHE A 86 -5.62 -20.59 -21.32
C PHE A 86 -6.39 -21.88 -21.05
N GLU A 87 -7.40 -22.18 -21.87
CA GLU A 87 -8.22 -23.39 -21.75
C GLU A 87 -7.38 -24.66 -21.92
N LEU A 88 -6.51 -24.69 -22.94
CA LEU A 88 -5.58 -25.80 -23.15
C LEU A 88 -4.67 -26.00 -21.93
N LEU A 89 -4.15 -24.92 -21.34
CA LEU A 89 -3.29 -25.00 -20.17
C LEU A 89 -4.05 -25.48 -18.93
N ALA A 90 -5.27 -24.98 -18.70
CA ALA A 90 -6.14 -25.42 -17.62
C ALA A 90 -6.44 -26.93 -17.71
N GLN A 91 -6.77 -27.39 -18.92
CA GLN A 91 -6.96 -28.82 -19.19
C GLN A 91 -5.68 -29.61 -18.94
N LYS A 92 -4.52 -29.16 -19.43
CA LYS A 92 -3.27 -29.87 -19.17
C LYS A 92 -2.98 -29.99 -17.68
N LEU A 93 -3.20 -28.92 -16.91
CA LEU A 93 -3.01 -28.91 -15.47
C LEU A 93 -4.01 -29.82 -14.73
N SER A 94 -5.26 -29.90 -15.18
CA SER A 94 -6.27 -30.78 -14.56
C SER A 94 -5.99 -32.26 -14.79
N HIS A 95 -5.19 -32.60 -15.81
CA HIS A 95 -4.78 -33.97 -16.14
C HIS A 95 -3.43 -34.37 -15.52
N LEU A 96 -2.74 -33.46 -14.83
CA LEU A 96 -1.52 -33.82 -14.08
C LEU A 96 -1.92 -34.52 -12.78
N ASP A 97 -1.17 -35.56 -12.40
CA ASP A 97 -1.33 -36.29 -11.12
C ASP A 97 -0.81 -35.47 -9.91
N PHE A 98 -1.01 -34.16 -9.93
CA PHE A 98 -0.63 -33.26 -8.85
C PHE A 98 -1.88 -32.74 -8.14
N HIS A 99 -1.79 -32.64 -6.81
CA HIS A 99 -2.87 -32.06 -6.03
C HIS A 99 -3.04 -30.59 -6.42
N PRO A 100 -4.29 -30.12 -6.64
CA PRO A 100 -4.53 -28.71 -6.91
C PRO A 100 -4.08 -27.87 -5.71
N ALA A 101 -3.66 -26.64 -5.96
CA ALA A 101 -3.20 -25.73 -4.90
C ALA A 101 -4.30 -25.44 -3.87
N SER A 102 -5.56 -25.53 -4.30
CA SER A 102 -6.74 -25.51 -3.42
C SER A 102 -7.73 -26.60 -3.83
N ARG A 103 -8.43 -27.20 -2.86
CA ARG A 103 -9.55 -28.12 -3.16
C ARG A 103 -10.88 -27.38 -3.27
N ALA A 104 -10.93 -26.11 -2.89
CA ALA A 104 -12.14 -25.29 -2.89
C ALA A 104 -12.36 -24.51 -4.19
N LEU A 105 -11.35 -24.45 -5.07
CA LEU A 105 -11.37 -23.69 -6.31
C LEU A 105 -11.22 -24.62 -7.51
N ALA A 106 -11.89 -24.30 -8.61
CA ALA A 106 -11.68 -25.00 -9.89
C ALA A 106 -10.26 -24.74 -10.43
N MET A 107 -9.75 -25.64 -11.27
CA MET A 107 -8.40 -25.52 -11.84
C MET A 107 -8.27 -24.25 -12.70
N GLU A 108 -9.32 -23.91 -13.44
CA GLU A 108 -9.42 -22.68 -14.24
C GLU A 108 -9.33 -21.44 -13.36
N GLU A 109 -9.98 -21.47 -12.19
CA GLU A 109 -9.94 -20.35 -11.25
C GLU A 109 -8.56 -20.19 -10.60
N GLN A 110 -7.92 -21.30 -10.24
CA GLN A 110 -6.55 -21.29 -9.71
C GLN A 110 -5.56 -20.77 -10.75
N LEU A 111 -5.68 -21.23 -12.00
CA LEU A 111 -4.84 -20.76 -13.10
C LEU A 111 -5.09 -19.28 -13.39
N ALA A 112 -6.35 -18.82 -13.35
CA ALA A 112 -6.70 -17.42 -13.55
C ALA A 112 -6.10 -16.52 -12.46
N ILE A 113 -6.17 -16.93 -11.20
CA ILE A 113 -5.53 -16.21 -10.08
C ILE A 113 -4.02 -16.13 -10.29
N PHE A 114 -3.38 -17.26 -10.60
CA PHE A 114 -1.94 -17.31 -10.85
C PHE A 114 -1.53 -16.38 -12.00
N MET A 115 -2.21 -16.48 -13.14
CA MET A 115 -1.92 -15.66 -14.32
C MET A 115 -2.24 -14.20 -14.12
N TYR A 116 -3.27 -13.87 -13.35
CA TYR A 116 -3.55 -12.49 -12.95
C TYR A 116 -2.40 -11.94 -12.11
N ILE A 117 -1.93 -12.66 -11.09
CA ILE A 117 -0.83 -12.20 -10.24
C ILE A 117 0.46 -12.04 -11.06
N VAL A 118 0.87 -13.08 -11.79
CA VAL A 118 2.13 -13.08 -12.55
C VAL A 118 2.08 -12.11 -13.73
N GLY A 119 0.96 -12.12 -14.47
CA GLY A 119 0.75 -11.28 -15.64
C GLY A 119 0.66 -9.79 -15.32
N GLN A 120 0.13 -9.42 -14.14
CA GLN A 120 0.13 -8.03 -13.68
C GLN A 120 1.45 -7.63 -12.99
N ALA A 121 2.10 -8.54 -12.25
CA ALA A 121 3.42 -8.28 -11.67
C ALA A 121 4.49 -7.96 -12.72
N ALA A 122 4.38 -8.53 -13.93
CA ALA A 122 5.23 -8.17 -15.08
C ALA A 122 5.03 -6.71 -15.55
N THR A 123 3.85 -6.13 -15.33
CA THR A 123 3.53 -4.75 -15.73
C THR A 123 4.09 -3.72 -14.74
N ASN A 124 4.22 -4.07 -13.45
CA ASN A 124 4.79 -3.21 -12.42
C ASN A 124 6.33 -3.08 -12.48
N ARG A 125 7.02 -3.75 -13.40
CA ARG A 125 8.47 -3.57 -13.63
C ARG A 125 8.80 -2.55 -14.72
N GLN A 126 7.81 -1.88 -15.30
CA GLN A 126 7.99 -0.90 -16.38
C GLN A 126 7.41 0.49 -16.07
N ALA A 127 7.27 0.84 -14.79
CA ALA A 127 6.96 2.20 -14.34
C ALA A 127 8.06 2.70 -13.41
#